data_AF-A0A8C5WUP7-F1
#
_entry.id   AF-A0A8C5WUP7-F1
#
_cell.length_a   1.000
_cell.length_b   1.000
_cell.length_c   1.000
_cell.angle_alpha   90.00
_cell.angle_beta   90.00
_cell.angle_gamma   90.00
#
_symmetry.space_group_name_H-M   'P 1'
#
loop_
_entity.id
_entity.type
_entity.pdbx_description
1 polymer ?
#
loop_
_entity_poly.entity_id
_entity_poly.type
_entity_poly.pdbx_seq_one_letter_code
_entity_poly.pdbx_strand_id
1 'polypeptide(L)'
;IDWSQKLEDNVITRMQAGSFQTYFCILQNFTIIYVKMGYPRLPVEKQCELAPTLLTAMEGKPQPQQDSLMHLLIPTLFHMKYPVEPLKAASPFNLAEKPKTVQLLLDFMLDVLLMPYGYVLNESQSRQSVPVGQGSSSSSSSGGSGIPQPPPGMSFYAAKRVIGDSPWTPEQLEQCKLGIVKFIEAEQVPELEAVIHLVIASSDTRHSVATAADLELKSKQSLIDWNNPVIINKLYKVYLGDIPLKTKEGAVLKPELKRDPVSTRVKLKIVPHLLRSRQAAEMFPANIQVLVFFNLSHYCIF
;
A
#
# COMPACT_ATOMS: atom_id res chain seq x y z
N ILE A 1 -37.63 -43.76 -20.88
CA ILE A 1 -37.08 -42.44 -21.28
C ILE A 1 -36.08 -42.09 -20.20
N ASP A 2 -34.82 -42.38 -20.50
CA ASP A 2 -33.71 -42.30 -19.57
C ASP A 2 -33.39 -40.83 -19.27
N TRP A 3 -33.81 -40.38 -18.09
CA TRP A 3 -33.53 -39.02 -17.60
C TRP A 3 -32.05 -38.82 -17.28
N SER A 4 -31.28 -39.92 -17.10
CA SER A 4 -29.86 -39.88 -16.79
C SER A 4 -29.04 -39.46 -18.00
N GLN A 5 -29.32 -40.03 -19.18
CA GLN A 5 -28.65 -39.65 -20.43
C GLN A 5 -28.93 -38.20 -20.85
N LYS A 6 -30.16 -37.73 -20.65
CA LYS A 6 -30.53 -36.33 -20.97
C LYS A 6 -29.91 -35.29 -20.02
N LEU A 7 -29.50 -35.71 -18.82
CA LEU A 7 -28.77 -34.88 -17.84
C LEU A 7 -27.27 -34.85 -18.14
N GLU A 8 -26.66 -35.99 -18.45
CA GLU A 8 -25.25 -36.07 -18.81
C GLU A 8 -24.95 -35.30 -20.10
N ASP A 9 -25.78 -35.45 -21.13
CA ASP A 9 -25.61 -34.73 -22.40
C ASP A 9 -25.81 -33.21 -22.25
N ASN A 10 -26.71 -32.76 -21.36
CA ASN A 10 -26.93 -31.32 -21.11
C ASN A 10 -25.83 -30.68 -20.25
N VAL A 11 -25.22 -31.43 -19.33
CA VAL A 11 -24.13 -30.92 -18.47
C VAL A 11 -22.84 -30.83 -19.28
N ILE A 12 -22.52 -31.85 -20.08
CA ILE A 12 -21.31 -31.87 -20.92
C ILE A 12 -21.39 -30.81 -22.03
N THR A 13 -22.56 -30.62 -22.65
CA THR A 13 -22.76 -29.59 -23.70
C THR A 13 -22.73 -28.16 -23.12
N ARG A 14 -23.16 -27.96 -21.86
CA ARG A 14 -23.05 -26.64 -21.17
C ARG A 14 -21.64 -26.35 -20.66
N MET A 15 -20.82 -27.38 -20.42
CA MET A 15 -19.43 -27.22 -19.97
C MET A 15 -18.46 -26.70 -21.04
N GLN A 16 -18.84 -26.67 -22.32
CA GLN A 16 -17.89 -26.44 -23.41
C GLN A 16 -17.56 -24.98 -23.78
N ALA A 17 -18.05 -23.94 -23.09
CA ALA A 17 -17.52 -22.58 -23.35
C ALA A 17 -17.63 -21.57 -22.20
N GLY A 18 -18.64 -21.67 -21.32
CA GLY A 18 -18.88 -20.67 -20.27
C GLY A 18 -18.67 -21.17 -18.82
N SER A 19 -18.89 -22.46 -18.59
CA SER A 19 -18.94 -23.02 -17.23
C SER A 19 -17.56 -23.36 -16.65
N PHE A 20 -16.59 -23.76 -17.48
CA PHE A 20 -15.25 -24.13 -17.01
C PHE A 20 -14.54 -22.94 -16.33
N GLN A 21 -14.70 -21.74 -16.90
CA GLN A 21 -14.19 -20.50 -16.32
C GLN A 21 -14.88 -20.18 -14.98
N THR A 22 -16.19 -20.39 -14.87
CA THR A 22 -16.93 -20.11 -13.62
C THR A 22 -16.58 -21.11 -12.52
N TYR A 23 -16.47 -22.40 -12.83
CA TYR A 23 -16.00 -23.41 -11.87
C TYR A 23 -14.55 -23.16 -11.43
N PHE A 24 -13.66 -22.82 -12.36
CA PHE A 24 -12.29 -22.43 -12.06
C PHE A 24 -12.23 -21.19 -11.16
N CYS A 25 -13.04 -20.16 -11.44
CA CYS A 25 -13.16 -18.98 -10.57
C CYS A 25 -13.69 -19.33 -9.17
N ILE A 26 -14.66 -20.23 -9.04
CA ILE A 26 -15.21 -20.67 -7.75
C ILE A 26 -14.13 -21.41 -6.95
N LEU A 27 -13.45 -22.39 -7.54
CA LEU A 27 -12.37 -23.13 -6.88
C LEU A 27 -11.24 -22.20 -6.46
N GLN A 28 -10.87 -21.24 -7.31
CA GLN A 28 -9.83 -20.26 -7.01
C GLN A 28 -10.19 -19.37 -5.81
N ASN A 29 -11.47 -18.98 -5.67
CA ASN A 29 -11.94 -18.26 -4.48
C ASN A 29 -11.80 -19.12 -3.21
N PHE A 30 -12.20 -20.40 -3.28
CA PHE A 30 -12.04 -21.31 -2.13
C PHE A 30 -10.57 -21.53 -1.77
N THR A 31 -9.68 -21.68 -2.76
CA THR A 31 -8.24 -21.81 -2.51
C THR A 31 -7.70 -20.61 -1.73
N ILE A 32 -8.07 -19.38 -2.10
CA ILE A 32 -7.64 -18.17 -1.37
C ILE A 32 -8.17 -18.17 0.07
N ILE A 33 -9.40 -18.63 0.30
CA ILE A 33 -9.96 -18.76 1.66
C ILE A 33 -9.16 -19.76 2.51
N TYR A 34 -8.83 -20.93 1.94
CA TYR A 34 -8.00 -21.93 2.64
C TYR A 34 -6.58 -21.42 2.91
N VAL A 35 -5.96 -20.71 1.96
CA VAL A 35 -4.65 -20.10 2.16
C VAL A 35 -4.73 -19.03 3.27
N LYS A 36 -5.74 -18.16 3.27
CA LYS A 36 -5.94 -17.13 4.29
C LYS A 36 -6.11 -17.71 5.70
N MET A 37 -6.80 -18.83 5.84
CA MET A 37 -6.99 -19.49 7.14
C MET A 37 -5.82 -20.39 7.55
N GLY A 38 -5.17 -21.03 6.58
CA GLY A 38 -4.15 -22.05 6.81
C GLY A 38 -2.74 -21.47 6.95
N TYR A 39 -2.41 -20.45 6.16
CA TYR A 39 -1.06 -19.89 6.10
C TYR A 39 -0.59 -19.31 7.45
N PRO A 40 -1.38 -18.51 8.18
CA PRO A 40 -0.97 -18.00 9.50
C PRO A 40 -0.79 -19.10 10.57
N ARG A 41 -1.34 -20.30 10.35
CA ARG A 41 -1.22 -21.44 11.28
C ARG A 41 0.06 -22.24 11.06
N LEU A 42 0.76 -22.02 9.95
CA LEU A 42 2.04 -22.68 9.68
C LEU A 42 3.12 -22.15 10.62
N PRO A 43 4.16 -22.94 10.92
CA PRO A 43 5.36 -22.43 11.58
C PRO A 43 5.98 -21.27 10.80
N VAL A 44 6.52 -20.28 11.50
CA VAL A 44 7.08 -19.04 10.90
C VAL A 44 8.12 -19.36 9.81
N GLU A 45 8.95 -20.38 10.01
CA GLU A 45 9.95 -20.82 9.03
C GLU A 45 9.31 -21.23 7.69
N LYS A 46 8.20 -21.99 7.76
CA LYS A 46 7.46 -22.42 6.57
C LYS A 46 6.71 -21.26 5.91
N GLN A 47 6.26 -20.28 6.68
CA GLN A 47 5.70 -19.05 6.12
C GLN A 47 6.78 -18.31 5.31
N CYS A 48 7.97 -18.10 5.88
CA CYS A 48 9.07 -17.44 5.17
C CYS A 48 9.49 -18.19 3.89
N GLU A 49 9.51 -19.52 3.90
CA GLU A 49 9.80 -20.35 2.72
C GLU A 49 8.75 -20.16 1.60
N LEU A 50 7.48 -20.03 1.96
CA LEU A 50 6.37 -19.89 1.01
C LEU A 50 6.11 -18.44 0.57
N ALA A 51 6.72 -17.45 1.22
CA ALA A 51 6.49 -16.02 0.93
C ALA A 51 6.72 -15.64 -0.56
N PRO A 52 7.78 -16.11 -1.25
CA PRO A 52 7.94 -15.87 -2.68
C PRO A 52 6.85 -16.51 -3.55
N THR A 53 6.33 -17.66 -3.11
CA THR A 53 5.24 -18.37 -3.80
C THR A 53 3.94 -17.57 -3.69
N LEU A 54 3.68 -16.92 -2.55
CA LEU A 54 2.53 -16.02 -2.41
C LEU A 54 2.59 -14.88 -3.44
N LEU A 55 3.75 -14.24 -3.58
CA LEU A 55 3.93 -13.16 -4.56
C LEU A 55 3.70 -13.63 -5.99
N THR A 56 4.22 -14.81 -6.33
CA THR A 56 4.01 -15.44 -7.65
C THR A 56 2.53 -15.77 -7.88
N ALA A 57 1.83 -16.25 -6.86
CA ALA A 57 0.42 -16.64 -6.93
C ALA A 57 -0.53 -15.46 -7.15
N MET A 58 -0.12 -14.22 -6.87
CA MET A 58 -0.91 -13.02 -7.09
C MET A 58 -1.13 -12.68 -8.57
N GLU A 59 -0.25 -13.16 -9.45
CA GLU A 59 -0.32 -12.85 -10.87
C GLU A 59 -1.64 -13.34 -11.50
N GLY A 60 -2.29 -12.46 -12.26
CA GLY A 60 -3.54 -12.75 -12.95
C GLY A 60 -4.76 -12.92 -12.03
N LYS A 61 -4.62 -12.71 -10.72
CA LYS A 61 -5.76 -12.75 -9.78
C LYS A 61 -6.52 -11.43 -9.73
N PRO A 62 -7.84 -11.45 -9.45
CA PRO A 62 -8.60 -10.23 -9.15
C PRO A 62 -8.02 -9.45 -7.96
N GLN A 63 -8.17 -8.12 -7.99
CA GLN A 63 -7.62 -7.21 -6.97
C GLN A 63 -7.94 -7.63 -5.51
N PRO A 64 -9.16 -8.05 -5.13
CA PRO A 64 -9.42 -8.45 -3.74
C PRO A 64 -8.63 -9.70 -3.29
N GLN A 65 -8.36 -10.63 -4.21
CA GLN A 65 -7.53 -11.80 -3.94
C GLN A 65 -6.05 -11.41 -3.82
N GLN A 66 -5.60 -10.49 -4.67
CA GLN A 66 -4.25 -9.93 -4.59
C GLN A 66 -4.03 -9.25 -3.23
N ASP A 67 -4.97 -8.41 -2.81
CA ASP A 67 -4.92 -7.70 -1.53
C ASP A 67 -4.92 -8.68 -0.34
N SER A 68 -5.72 -9.77 -0.44
CA SER A 68 -5.73 -10.83 0.58
C SER A 68 -4.39 -11.56 0.71
N LEU A 69 -3.70 -11.80 -0.41
CA LEU A 69 -2.37 -12.42 -0.40
C LEU A 69 -1.31 -11.45 0.13
N MET A 70 -1.40 -10.16 -0.20
CA MET A 70 -0.53 -9.12 0.37
C MET A 70 -0.65 -9.03 1.88
N HIS A 71 -1.88 -9.14 2.39
CA HIS A 71 -2.16 -9.17 3.84
C HIS A 71 -1.47 -10.32 4.58
N LEU A 72 -1.23 -11.44 3.90
CA LEU A 72 -0.47 -12.57 4.45
C LEU A 72 1.04 -12.37 4.26
N LEU A 73 1.45 -11.78 3.13
CA LEU A 73 2.86 -11.59 2.78
C LEU A 73 3.54 -10.56 3.68
N ILE A 74 2.96 -9.36 3.85
CA ILE A 74 3.63 -8.25 4.53
C ILE A 74 4.09 -8.58 5.96
N PRO A 75 3.26 -9.20 6.84
CA PRO A 75 3.72 -9.59 8.17
C PRO A 75 4.88 -10.58 8.16
N THR A 76 4.97 -11.45 7.15
CA THR A 76 6.02 -12.47 7.07
C THR A 76 7.38 -11.88 6.73
N LEU A 77 7.41 -10.74 6.03
CA LEU A 77 8.66 -10.06 5.65
C LEU A 77 9.49 -9.66 6.87
N PHE A 78 8.86 -9.45 8.03
CA PHE A 78 9.55 -9.13 9.28
C PHE A 78 10.37 -10.29 9.82
N HIS A 79 9.91 -11.53 9.63
CA HIS A 79 10.54 -12.75 10.12
C HIS A 79 11.48 -13.39 9.10
N MET A 80 11.47 -12.91 7.87
CA MET A 80 12.32 -13.41 6.81
C MET A 80 13.79 -13.05 7.09
N LYS A 81 14.67 -14.04 6.93
CA LYS A 81 16.12 -13.84 7.00
C LYS A 81 16.63 -13.61 5.59
N TYR A 82 17.06 -12.38 5.31
CA TYR A 82 17.66 -12.05 4.03
C TYR A 82 19.15 -12.36 4.08
N PRO A 83 19.70 -13.10 3.08
CA PRO A 83 21.13 -13.32 2.99
C PRO A 83 21.85 -12.00 2.74
N VAL A 84 22.88 -11.72 3.55
CA VAL A 84 23.67 -10.46 3.53
C VAL A 84 24.69 -10.43 2.38
N GLU A 85 24.88 -11.54 1.66
CA GLU A 85 25.88 -11.65 0.58
C GLU A 85 25.24 -11.55 -0.83
N PRO A 86 25.51 -10.46 -1.58
CA PRO A 86 24.88 -10.19 -2.88
C PRO A 86 25.41 -11.03 -4.06
N LEU A 87 26.40 -11.90 -3.85
CA LEU A 87 27.17 -12.50 -4.97
C LEU A 87 26.73 -13.91 -5.39
N LYS A 88 25.81 -14.59 -4.68
CA LYS A 88 25.46 -15.99 -5.01
C LYS A 88 24.01 -16.43 -4.81
N ALA A 89 23.14 -15.62 -4.19
CA ALA A 89 21.74 -16.00 -4.02
C ALA A 89 20.88 -15.22 -5.02
N ALA A 90 20.22 -15.93 -5.93
CA ALA A 90 19.11 -15.37 -6.69
C ALA A 90 18.15 -14.69 -5.71
N SER A 91 17.71 -13.46 -6.01
CA SER A 91 16.73 -12.74 -5.20
C SER A 91 15.58 -13.71 -4.86
N PRO A 92 15.26 -14.00 -3.59
CA PRO A 92 14.27 -15.01 -3.24
C PRO A 92 12.91 -14.81 -3.92
N PHE A 93 12.61 -13.59 -4.35
CA PHE A 93 11.35 -13.21 -4.97
C PHE A 93 11.37 -13.10 -6.51
N ASN A 94 12.50 -13.32 -7.19
CA ASN A 94 12.66 -13.20 -8.65
C ASN A 94 11.92 -12.00 -9.27
N LEU A 95 12.06 -10.82 -8.64
CA LEU A 95 11.25 -9.62 -8.94
C LEU A 95 11.43 -9.10 -10.37
N ALA A 96 12.52 -9.46 -11.05
CA ALA A 96 12.82 -9.06 -12.42
C ALA A 96 11.83 -9.62 -13.46
N GLU A 97 11.23 -10.78 -13.20
CA GLU A 97 10.37 -11.45 -14.20
C GLU A 97 8.97 -10.83 -14.30
N LYS A 98 8.50 -10.14 -13.25
CA LYS A 98 7.08 -9.74 -13.11
C LYS A 98 6.90 -8.28 -12.65
N PRO A 99 7.29 -7.28 -13.45
CA PRO A 99 7.33 -5.88 -13.03
C PRO A 99 5.97 -5.33 -12.57
N LYS A 100 4.85 -5.81 -13.11
CA LYS A 100 3.50 -5.37 -12.70
C LYS A 100 3.16 -5.80 -11.27
N THR A 101 3.48 -7.04 -10.90
CA THR A 101 3.23 -7.56 -9.55
C THR A 101 4.13 -6.86 -8.52
N VAL A 102 5.37 -6.53 -8.92
CA VAL A 102 6.28 -5.74 -8.08
C VAL A 102 5.73 -4.35 -7.84
N GLN A 103 5.20 -3.67 -8.86
CA GLN A 103 4.58 -2.35 -8.68
C GLN A 103 3.40 -2.42 -7.71
N LEU A 104 2.55 -3.44 -7.81
CA LEU A 104 1.45 -3.65 -6.86
C LEU A 104 1.95 -3.88 -5.42
N LEU A 105 3.06 -4.61 -5.25
CA LEU A 105 3.72 -4.80 -3.96
C LEU A 105 4.20 -3.48 -3.37
N LEU A 106 4.91 -2.68 -4.17
CA LEU A 106 5.45 -1.39 -3.75
C LEU A 106 4.32 -0.42 -3.41
N ASP A 107 3.28 -0.32 -4.23
CA ASP A 107 2.11 0.50 -3.94
C ASP A 107 1.42 0.07 -2.63
N PHE A 108 1.32 -1.23 -2.36
CA PHE A 108 0.76 -1.73 -1.10
C PHE A 108 1.68 -1.43 0.09
N MET A 109 3.00 -1.62 -0.05
CA MET A 109 3.98 -1.29 0.99
C MET A 109 3.97 0.20 1.33
N LEU A 110 3.88 1.07 0.33
CA LEU A 110 3.76 2.51 0.49
C LEU A 110 2.51 2.87 1.31
N ASP A 111 1.37 2.26 0.98
CA ASP A 111 0.11 2.46 1.68
C ASP A 111 0.19 1.94 3.14
N VAL A 112 0.89 0.82 3.39
CA VAL A 112 1.16 0.32 4.76
C VAL A 112 2.05 1.29 5.55
N LEU A 113 3.08 1.86 4.93
CA LEU A 113 3.97 2.83 5.58
C LEU A 113 3.22 4.12 5.95
N LEU A 114 2.29 4.57 5.10
CA LEU A 114 1.46 5.75 5.33
C LEU A 114 0.34 5.53 6.36
N MET A 115 -0.01 4.28 6.66
CA MET A 115 -1.06 3.95 7.61
C MET A 115 -0.72 4.42 9.03
N PRO A 116 -1.61 5.21 9.69
CA PRO A 116 -1.43 5.59 11.07
C PRO A 116 -1.75 4.45 12.03
N TYR A 117 -1.07 4.44 13.17
CA TYR A 117 -1.31 3.48 14.23
C TYR A 117 -2.69 3.69 14.86
N GLY A 118 -3.46 2.61 15.01
CA GLY A 118 -4.77 2.65 15.66
C GLY A 118 -5.89 3.27 14.81
N TYR A 119 -5.69 3.42 13.49
CA TYR A 119 -6.77 3.87 12.60
C TYR A 119 -7.87 2.79 12.51
N VAL A 120 -9.10 3.19 12.80
CA VAL A 120 -10.29 2.35 12.67
C VAL A 120 -11.16 2.96 11.57
N LEU A 121 -11.51 2.14 10.56
CA LEU A 121 -12.51 2.55 9.58
C LEU A 121 -13.88 2.59 10.25
N ASN A 122 -14.31 3.79 10.64
CA ASN A 122 -15.70 4.03 10.99
C ASN A 122 -16.52 4.05 9.69
N GLU A 123 -16.86 2.89 9.13
CA GLU A 123 -17.99 2.83 8.19
C GLU A 123 -19.20 3.35 8.95
N SER A 124 -19.77 4.47 8.50
CA SER A 124 -20.98 5.05 9.08
C SER A 124 -22.10 4.02 8.94
N GLN A 125 -22.30 3.21 9.99
CA GLN A 125 -23.49 2.38 10.12
C GLN A 125 -24.70 3.31 10.17
N SER A 126 -25.35 3.45 9.02
CA SER A 126 -26.76 3.82 8.96
C SER A 126 -27.58 2.70 9.61
N ARG A 127 -27.74 2.74 10.94
CA ARG A 127 -28.90 2.17 11.65
C ARG A 127 -28.96 2.60 13.11
N GLN A 128 -30.11 3.15 13.45
CA GLN A 128 -30.72 3.32 14.78
C GLN A 128 -30.16 4.37 15.74
N SER A 129 -30.79 5.53 15.63
CA SER A 129 -31.02 6.51 16.68
C SER A 129 -31.62 5.91 17.95
N VAL A 130 -30.96 6.12 19.08
CA VAL A 130 -31.60 6.36 20.39
C VAL A 130 -30.77 7.43 21.11
N PRO A 131 -31.35 8.56 21.57
CA PRO A 131 -30.58 9.63 22.17
C PRO A 131 -30.57 9.49 23.69
N VAL A 132 -29.39 9.44 24.31
CA VAL A 132 -29.21 9.86 25.71
C VAL A 132 -27.86 10.54 25.90
N GLY A 133 -27.90 11.84 26.17
CA GLY A 133 -27.18 12.46 27.30
C GLY A 133 -25.67 12.71 27.21
N GLN A 134 -25.34 13.99 27.01
CA GLN A 134 -24.24 14.73 27.66
C GLN A 134 -22.77 14.42 27.30
N GLY A 135 -22.23 15.30 26.45
CA GLY A 135 -21.14 16.21 26.82
C GLY A 135 -19.70 15.70 26.78
N SER A 136 -18.95 16.06 25.73
CA SER A 136 -17.62 16.71 25.80
C SER A 136 -16.90 16.75 24.45
N SER A 137 -16.26 17.90 24.19
CA SER A 137 -15.09 18.16 23.33
C SER A 137 -14.96 17.48 21.95
N SER A 138 -15.05 18.28 20.89
CA SER A 138 -13.92 18.61 20.00
C SER A 138 -14.44 19.27 18.72
N SER A 139 -14.00 20.51 18.52
CA SER A 139 -14.27 21.28 17.31
C SER A 139 -13.48 20.72 16.13
N SER A 140 -14.13 19.91 15.31
CA SER A 140 -13.71 19.67 13.93
C SER A 140 -14.94 19.51 13.05
N SER A 141 -15.42 20.61 12.48
CA SER A 141 -16.52 20.61 11.52
C SER A 141 -16.25 21.63 10.41
N SER A 142 -15.60 21.16 9.36
CA SER A 142 -15.90 21.65 8.00
C SER A 142 -16.35 20.44 7.19
N GLY A 143 -17.64 20.44 6.87
CA GLY A 143 -18.37 19.30 6.35
C GLY A 143 -18.13 19.02 4.86
N GLY A 144 -18.33 17.74 4.51
CA GLY A 144 -18.41 17.27 3.14
C GLY A 144 -18.68 15.77 3.10
N SER A 145 -19.95 15.40 2.84
CA SER A 145 -20.43 14.10 2.35
C SER A 145 -19.82 12.82 2.95
N GLY A 146 -20.51 12.21 3.92
CA GLY A 146 -20.79 10.76 4.11
C GLY A 146 -19.69 9.68 4.02
N ILE A 147 -18.46 9.99 3.61
CA ILE A 147 -17.35 9.07 3.44
C ILE A 147 -16.44 9.24 4.65
N PRO A 148 -16.04 8.16 5.34
CA PRO A 148 -15.05 8.24 6.42
C PRO A 148 -13.78 8.91 5.90
N GLN A 149 -13.29 9.93 6.59
CA GLN A 149 -12.08 10.64 6.19
C GLN A 149 -10.90 9.66 6.12
N PRO A 150 -10.24 9.50 4.95
CA PRO A 150 -9.10 8.60 4.82
C PRO A 150 -7.90 9.16 5.59
N PRO A 151 -6.94 8.30 5.99
CA PRO A 151 -5.69 8.77 6.57
C PRO A 151 -4.93 9.71 5.64
N PRO A 152 -4.16 10.68 6.18
CA PRO A 152 -3.35 11.59 5.37
C PRO A 152 -2.40 10.81 4.44
N GLY A 153 -2.37 11.16 3.14
CA GLY A 153 -1.55 10.47 2.14
C GLY A 153 -2.23 9.28 1.45
N MET A 154 -3.38 8.83 1.94
CA MET A 154 -4.08 7.66 1.43
C MET A 154 -5.43 8.05 0.82
N SER A 155 -5.95 7.16 -0.04
CA SER A 155 -7.35 7.21 -0.47
C SER A 155 -8.21 6.32 0.42
N PHE A 156 -9.52 6.52 0.42
CA PHE A 156 -10.45 5.66 1.17
C PHE A 156 -10.33 4.19 0.75
N TYR A 157 -10.18 3.95 -0.56
CA TYR A 157 -9.93 2.62 -1.10
C TYR A 157 -8.61 2.02 -0.60
N ALA A 158 -7.51 2.78 -0.58
CA ALA A 158 -6.22 2.32 -0.08
C ALA A 158 -6.27 1.97 1.42
N ALA A 159 -6.96 2.79 2.23
CA ALA A 159 -7.13 2.52 3.65
C ALA A 159 -7.94 1.23 3.90
N LYS A 160 -9.04 1.04 3.16
CA LYS A 160 -9.85 -0.18 3.21
C LYS A 160 -9.06 -1.41 2.80
N ARG A 161 -8.26 -1.29 1.74
CA ARG A 161 -7.39 -2.36 1.25
C ARG A 161 -6.36 -2.79 2.30
N VAL A 162 -5.68 -1.84 2.95
CA VAL A 162 -4.64 -2.15 3.94
C VAL A 162 -5.22 -2.60 5.28
N ILE A 163 -6.42 -2.19 5.66
CA ILE A 163 -7.10 -2.75 6.86
C ILE A 163 -7.60 -4.17 6.60
N GLY A 164 -8.17 -4.41 5.42
CA GLY A 164 -8.74 -5.72 5.06
C GLY A 164 -9.84 -6.17 6.02
N ASP A 165 -10.08 -7.48 6.09
CA ASP A 165 -11.11 -8.05 6.98
C ASP A 165 -10.60 -8.22 8.42
N SER A 166 -9.27 -8.21 8.62
CA SER A 166 -8.61 -8.44 9.90
C SER A 166 -7.60 -7.33 10.16
N PRO A 167 -7.99 -6.25 10.87
CA PRO A 167 -7.07 -5.15 11.15
C PRO A 167 -5.89 -5.63 12.00
N TRP A 168 -4.69 -5.17 11.66
CA TRP A 168 -3.48 -5.43 12.46
C TRP A 168 -3.49 -4.62 13.76
N THR A 169 -2.93 -5.19 14.82
CA THR A 169 -2.67 -4.40 16.04
C THR A 169 -1.57 -3.36 15.78
N PRO A 170 -1.47 -2.29 16.60
CA PRO A 170 -0.39 -1.30 16.45
C PRO A 170 1.01 -1.91 16.47
N GLU A 171 1.22 -2.95 17.27
CA GLU A 171 2.49 -3.68 17.38
C GLU A 171 2.77 -4.51 16.12
N GLN A 172 1.76 -5.18 15.57
CA GLN A 172 1.87 -5.92 14.32
C GLN A 172 2.13 -4.98 13.14
N LEU A 173 1.49 -3.82 13.11
CA LEU A 173 1.74 -2.79 12.09
C LEU A 173 3.18 -2.26 12.18
N GLU A 174 3.71 -2.07 13.39
CA GLU A 174 5.12 -1.72 13.60
C GLU A 174 6.06 -2.79 13.02
N GLN A 175 5.79 -4.07 13.30
CA GLN A 175 6.54 -5.19 12.73
C GLN A 175 6.43 -5.24 11.20
N CYS A 176 5.25 -5.03 10.64
CA CYS A 176 5.04 -4.97 9.19
C CYS A 176 5.89 -3.88 8.54
N LYS A 177 5.87 -2.66 9.10
CA LYS A 177 6.67 -1.54 8.60
C LYS A 177 8.17 -1.81 8.72
N LEU A 178 8.64 -2.38 9.83
CA LEU A 178 10.03 -2.83 9.96
C LEU A 178 10.40 -3.91 8.95
N GLY A 179 9.49 -4.85 8.67
CA GLY A 179 9.68 -5.89 7.66
C GLY A 179 9.85 -5.31 6.26
N ILE A 180 9.09 -4.26 5.92
CA ILE A 180 9.23 -3.54 4.65
C ILE A 180 10.60 -2.86 4.56
N VAL A 181 11.06 -2.19 5.63
CA VAL A 181 12.39 -1.56 5.64
C VAL A 181 13.50 -2.61 5.46
N LYS A 182 13.43 -3.74 6.16
CA LYS A 182 14.38 -4.86 5.99
C LYS A 182 14.36 -5.48 4.60
N PHE A 183 13.18 -5.59 4.00
CA PHE A 183 13.01 -6.09 2.64
C PHE A 183 13.71 -5.17 1.61
N ILE A 184 13.65 -3.86 1.83
CA ILE A 184 14.33 -2.85 1.01
C ILE A 184 15.85 -2.81 1.29
N GLU A 185 16.25 -2.97 2.55
CA GLU A 185 17.65 -3.09 2.97
C GLU A 185 18.35 -4.23 2.23
N ALA A 186 17.68 -5.38 2.11
CA ALA A 186 18.14 -6.58 1.41
C ALA A 186 18.21 -6.46 -0.13
N GLU A 187 18.13 -5.25 -0.69
CA GLU A 187 18.29 -4.94 -2.12
C GLU A 187 17.38 -5.76 -3.04
N GLN A 188 16.24 -6.22 -2.53
CA GLN A 188 15.27 -6.97 -3.32
C GLN A 188 14.61 -6.06 -4.38
N VAL A 189 14.41 -4.79 -4.05
CA VAL A 189 13.72 -3.80 -4.88
C VAL A 189 14.73 -2.87 -5.54
N PRO A 190 14.51 -2.43 -6.80
CA PRO A 190 15.31 -1.41 -7.43
C PRO A 190 15.43 -0.14 -6.57
N GLU A 191 16.64 0.40 -6.44
CA GLU A 191 16.94 1.55 -5.59
C GLU A 191 16.04 2.75 -5.87
N LEU A 192 15.75 3.02 -7.16
CA LEU A 192 14.90 4.13 -7.60
C LEU A 192 13.52 4.17 -6.92
N GLU A 193 12.92 2.99 -6.72
CA GLU A 193 11.61 2.84 -6.09
C GLU A 193 11.74 2.81 -4.56
N ALA A 194 12.81 2.18 -4.06
CA ALA A 194 13.10 2.05 -2.64
C ALA A 194 13.24 3.41 -1.92
N VAL A 195 13.83 4.42 -2.56
CA VAL A 195 14.08 5.74 -1.95
C VAL A 195 12.82 6.36 -1.38
N ILE A 196 11.71 6.35 -2.12
CA ILE A 196 10.46 6.99 -1.70
C ILE A 196 9.90 6.30 -0.44
N HIS A 197 9.97 4.97 -0.42
CA HIS A 197 9.53 4.16 0.71
C HIS A 197 10.39 4.45 1.95
N LEU A 198 11.72 4.56 1.80
CA LEU A 198 12.62 4.91 2.90
C LEU A 198 12.39 6.33 3.42
N VAL A 199 12.19 7.32 2.55
CA VAL A 199 11.88 8.70 2.95
C VAL A 199 10.58 8.74 3.77
N ILE A 200 9.55 8.02 3.35
CA ILE A 200 8.27 7.97 4.08
C ILE A 200 8.41 7.19 5.39
N ALA A 201 9.09 6.04 5.38
CA ALA A 201 9.35 5.24 6.58
C ALA A 201 10.16 6.03 7.63
N SER A 202 11.09 6.91 7.22
CA SER A 202 11.84 7.77 8.15
C SER A 202 11.00 8.82 8.86
N SER A 203 9.78 9.07 8.36
CA SER A 203 8.83 10.00 8.96
C SER A 203 7.85 9.32 9.92
N ASP A 204 8.04 8.03 10.22
CA ASP A 204 7.15 7.27 11.09
C ASP A 204 7.11 7.84 12.54
N THR A 205 6.04 7.52 13.27
CA THR A 205 5.88 7.88 14.68
C THR A 205 6.67 7.01 15.65
N ARG A 206 6.92 5.75 15.30
CA ARG A 206 7.71 4.82 16.10
C ARG A 206 9.19 4.98 15.75
N HIS A 207 10.00 5.17 16.77
CA HIS A 207 11.44 5.38 16.60
C HIS A 207 12.17 4.19 15.97
N SER A 208 11.70 2.95 16.21
CA SER A 208 12.25 1.72 15.64
C SER A 208 12.25 1.77 14.10
N VAL A 209 11.09 2.07 13.51
CA VAL A 209 10.91 2.18 12.04
C VAL A 209 11.67 3.39 11.50
N ALA A 210 11.49 4.55 12.13
CA ALA A 210 12.08 5.80 11.64
C ALA A 210 13.61 5.74 11.62
N THR A 211 14.23 5.19 12.67
CA THR A 211 15.69 5.09 12.78
C THR A 211 16.26 4.09 11.78
N ALA A 212 15.63 2.91 11.62
CA ALA A 212 16.06 1.91 10.65
C ALA A 212 16.04 2.49 9.22
N ALA A 213 14.95 3.17 8.86
CA ALA A 213 14.83 3.82 7.55
C ALA A 213 15.82 4.97 7.35
N ASP A 214 16.06 5.81 8.37
CA ASP A 214 17.04 6.91 8.29
C ASP A 214 18.48 6.39 8.13
N LEU A 215 18.85 5.27 8.75
CA LEU A 215 20.17 4.65 8.60
C LEU A 215 20.37 4.14 7.17
N GLU A 216 19.40 3.40 6.64
CA GLU A 216 19.44 2.89 5.26
C GLU A 216 19.46 4.02 4.23
N LEU A 217 18.63 5.04 4.43
CA LEU A 217 18.58 6.18 3.53
C LEU A 217 19.91 6.94 3.50
N LYS A 218 20.60 7.08 4.63
CA LYS A 218 21.94 7.69 4.71
C LYS A 218 23.01 6.84 4.06
N SER A 219 22.96 5.52 4.25
CA SER A 219 23.89 4.57 3.64
C SER A 219 23.82 4.63 2.11
N LYS A 220 22.60 4.65 1.55
CA LYS A 220 22.35 4.69 0.11
C LYS A 220 22.35 6.11 -0.49
N GLN A 221 22.46 7.15 0.34
CA GLN A 221 22.29 8.56 -0.09
C GLN A 221 23.26 9.00 -1.20
N SER A 222 24.49 8.47 -1.19
CA SER A 222 25.54 8.79 -2.16
C SER A 222 25.34 8.11 -3.52
N LEU A 223 24.61 7.00 -3.56
CA LEU A 223 24.32 6.24 -4.77
C LEU A 223 23.11 6.83 -5.53
N ILE A 224 22.21 7.51 -4.80
CA ILE A 224 20.96 8.02 -5.33
C ILE A 224 21.17 9.36 -6.06
N ASP A 225 20.81 9.41 -7.34
CA ASP A 225 20.70 10.66 -8.07
C ASP A 225 19.37 11.37 -7.80
N TRP A 226 19.43 12.39 -6.94
CA TRP A 226 18.28 13.24 -6.59
C TRP A 226 17.79 14.14 -7.74
N ASN A 227 18.53 14.23 -8.86
CA ASN A 227 18.09 14.96 -10.05
C ASN A 227 17.25 14.08 -10.99
N ASN A 228 17.06 12.81 -10.69
CA ASN A 228 16.25 11.95 -11.55
C ASN A 228 14.77 12.41 -11.55
N PRO A 229 14.19 12.73 -12.71
CA PRO A 229 12.81 13.21 -12.81
C PRO A 229 11.79 12.17 -12.33
N VAL A 230 12.09 10.86 -12.36
CA VAL A 230 11.17 9.82 -11.88
C VAL A 230 10.97 9.91 -10.37
N ILE A 231 12.04 10.11 -9.60
CA ILE A 231 11.98 10.26 -8.13
C ILE A 231 11.20 11.53 -7.79
N ILE A 232 11.54 12.63 -8.46
CA ILE A 232 10.95 13.94 -8.20
C ILE A 232 9.45 13.94 -8.49
N ASN A 233 9.03 13.38 -9.62
CA ASN A 233 7.60 13.25 -9.97
C ASN A 233 6.84 12.44 -8.91
N LYS A 234 7.43 11.34 -8.43
CA LYS A 234 6.80 10.52 -7.38
C LYS A 234 6.76 11.24 -6.03
N LEU A 235 7.82 11.94 -5.64
CA LEU A 235 7.85 12.75 -4.43
C LEU A 235 6.80 13.87 -4.48
N TYR A 236 6.65 14.55 -5.62
CA TYR A 236 5.59 15.55 -5.80
C TYR A 236 4.20 14.94 -5.74
N LYS A 237 3.98 13.79 -6.39
CA LYS A 237 2.70 13.08 -6.36
C LYS A 237 2.30 12.69 -4.93
N VAL A 238 3.25 12.17 -4.14
CA VAL A 238 3.02 11.82 -2.74
C VAL A 238 2.81 13.10 -1.89
N TYR A 239 3.62 14.14 -2.09
CA TYR A 239 3.55 15.38 -1.31
C TYR A 239 2.21 16.10 -1.48
N LEU A 240 1.76 16.24 -2.73
CA LEU A 240 0.58 17.02 -3.09
C LEU A 240 -0.72 16.21 -3.03
N GLY A 241 -0.63 14.87 -3.14
CA GLY A 241 -1.79 14.02 -3.36
C GLY A 241 -2.37 14.21 -4.76
N ASP A 242 -3.55 13.64 -5.00
CA ASP A 242 -4.28 13.88 -6.24
C ASP A 242 -4.95 15.25 -6.15
N ILE A 243 -4.25 16.29 -6.62
CA ILE A 243 -4.82 17.62 -6.70
C ILE A 243 -5.95 17.58 -7.73
N PRO A 244 -7.17 18.04 -7.39
CA PRO A 244 -8.23 18.25 -8.36
C PRO A 244 -7.92 19.50 -9.19
N LEU A 245 -6.79 19.52 -9.87
CA LEU A 245 -6.59 20.44 -10.98
C LEU A 245 -7.37 19.83 -12.14
N LYS A 246 -8.15 20.67 -12.83
CA LYS A 246 -8.78 20.34 -14.11
C LYS A 246 -7.68 20.06 -15.13
N THR A 247 -7.02 18.92 -15.03
CA THR A 247 -6.15 18.38 -16.08
C THR A 247 -7.08 17.97 -17.22
N LYS A 248 -6.61 18.12 -18.45
CA LYS A 248 -7.35 18.16 -19.73
C LYS A 248 -8.16 16.90 -20.11
N GLU A 249 -8.33 15.97 -19.18
CA GLU A 249 -9.12 14.75 -19.35
C GLU A 249 -10.14 14.75 -18.22
N GLY A 250 -11.39 15.10 -18.55
CA GLY A 250 -12.52 15.23 -17.63
C GLY A 250 -12.98 13.94 -16.96
N ALA A 251 -12.07 13.08 -16.54
CA ALA A 251 -12.35 11.99 -15.63
C ALA A 251 -12.29 12.52 -14.21
N VAL A 252 -13.45 12.83 -13.63
CA VAL A 252 -13.60 12.95 -12.17
C VAL A 252 -13.10 11.64 -11.59
N LEU A 253 -11.88 11.63 -11.02
CA LEU A 253 -11.39 10.49 -10.27
C LEU A 253 -12.44 10.16 -9.21
N LYS A 254 -12.83 8.88 -9.11
CA LYS A 254 -13.81 8.45 -8.12
C LYS A 254 -13.38 8.99 -6.74
N PRO A 255 -14.27 9.65 -5.97
CA PRO A 255 -13.90 10.25 -4.69
C PRO A 255 -13.19 9.28 -3.75
N GLU A 256 -13.50 7.98 -3.85
CA GLU A 256 -12.90 6.89 -3.07
C GLU A 256 -11.43 6.59 -3.41
N LEU A 257 -10.99 6.93 -4.63
CA LEU A 257 -9.63 6.71 -5.12
C LEU A 257 -8.73 7.94 -4.97
N LYS A 258 -9.31 9.11 -4.69
CA LYS A 258 -8.55 10.34 -4.50
C LYS A 258 -7.65 10.21 -3.29
N ARG A 259 -6.35 10.45 -3.47
CA ARG A 259 -5.39 10.54 -2.37
C ARG A 259 -5.33 11.95 -1.80
N ASP A 260 -5.50 12.06 -0.49
CA ASP A 260 -5.24 13.30 0.23
C ASP A 260 -3.73 13.55 0.37
N PRO A 261 -3.28 14.81 0.51
CA PRO A 261 -1.87 15.11 0.73
C PRO A 261 -1.35 14.45 2.00
N VAL A 262 -0.07 14.05 2.00
CA VAL A 262 0.59 13.41 3.15
C VAL A 262 0.66 14.32 4.38
N SER A 263 0.84 13.70 5.54
CA SER A 263 0.95 14.40 6.82
C SER A 263 2.12 15.40 6.84
N THR A 264 2.02 16.44 7.68
CA THR A 264 3.06 17.46 7.83
C THR A 264 4.43 16.86 8.14
N ARG A 265 4.48 15.76 8.91
CA ARG A 265 5.74 15.08 9.25
C ARG A 265 6.43 14.49 8.02
N VAL A 266 5.67 13.82 7.15
CA VAL A 266 6.17 13.28 5.89
C VAL A 266 6.63 14.43 4.98
N LYS A 267 5.85 15.51 4.90
CA LYS A 267 6.20 16.72 4.13
C LYS A 267 7.55 17.30 4.57
N LEU A 268 7.78 17.42 5.87
CA LEU A 268 9.04 17.95 6.42
C LEU A 268 10.26 17.06 6.11
N LYS A 269 10.07 15.75 5.96
CA LYS A 269 11.14 14.84 5.51
C LYS A 269 11.38 14.90 4.00
N ILE A 270 10.34 15.09 3.18
CA ILE A 270 10.45 15.18 1.71
C ILE A 270 11.12 16.49 1.26
N VAL A 271 10.76 17.63 1.87
CA VAL A 271 11.20 18.97 1.40
C VAL A 271 12.73 19.12 1.31
N PRO A 272 13.55 18.70 2.29
CA PRO A 272 15.01 18.77 2.17
C PRO A 272 15.58 18.05 0.95
N HIS A 273 14.94 16.94 0.54
CA HIS A 273 15.34 16.19 -0.65
C HIS A 273 14.96 16.90 -1.94
N LEU A 274 13.77 17.53 -1.99
CA LEU A 274 13.33 18.34 -3.14
C LEU A 274 14.21 19.59 -3.30
N LEU A 275 14.55 20.27 -2.20
CA LEU A 275 15.39 21.48 -2.24
C LEU A 275 16.83 21.22 -2.70
N ARG A 276 17.32 19.98 -2.55
CA ARG A 276 18.64 19.57 -3.03
C ARG A 276 18.67 19.35 -4.55
N SER A 277 17.52 19.10 -5.16
CA SER A 277 17.40 18.74 -6.57
C SER A 277 17.17 19.98 -7.44
N ARG A 278 18.00 20.16 -8.46
CA ARG A 278 17.80 21.24 -9.44
C ARG A 278 16.56 20.99 -10.30
N GLN A 279 16.37 19.74 -10.71
CA GLN A 279 15.25 19.31 -11.56
C GLN A 279 13.89 19.53 -10.87
N ALA A 280 13.84 19.46 -9.54
CA ALA A 280 12.62 19.78 -8.78
C ALA A 280 12.23 21.27 -8.95
N ALA A 281 13.21 22.18 -8.99
CA ALA A 281 12.95 23.60 -9.20
C ALA A 281 12.45 23.92 -10.61
N GLU A 282 12.79 23.11 -11.61
CA GLU A 282 12.41 23.29 -13.01
C GLU A 282 11.00 22.69 -13.33
N MET A 283 10.42 21.92 -12.41
CA MET A 283 9.16 21.20 -12.63
C MET A 283 7.91 22.04 -12.29
N PHE A 284 7.50 22.86 -13.25
CA PHE A 284 6.27 23.67 -13.18
C PHE A 284 5.01 22.86 -13.55
N PRO A 285 3.86 23.02 -12.85
CA PRO A 285 3.55 23.95 -11.75
C PRO A 285 3.72 23.36 -10.34
N ALA A 286 4.13 22.09 -10.22
CA ALA A 286 4.20 21.37 -8.94
C ALA A 286 5.13 22.03 -7.93
N ASN A 287 6.26 22.58 -8.40
CA ASN A 287 7.23 23.33 -7.60
C ASN A 287 6.60 24.51 -6.82
N ILE A 288 5.77 25.33 -7.47
CA ILE A 288 5.09 26.47 -6.84
C ILE A 288 4.05 25.99 -5.84
N GLN A 289 3.29 24.95 -6.19
CA GLN A 289 2.28 24.40 -5.29
C GLN A 289 2.91 23.92 -3.98
N VAL A 290 4.04 23.21 -4.06
CA VAL A 290 4.77 22.80 -2.86
C VAL A 290 5.21 24.01 -2.01
N LEU A 291 5.75 25.06 -2.62
CA LEU A 291 6.16 26.27 -1.89
C LEU A 291 4.98 26.98 -1.21
N VAL A 292 3.85 27.10 -1.91
CA VAL A 292 2.62 27.72 -1.38
C VAL A 292 2.06 26.89 -0.23
N PHE A 293 1.88 25.59 -0.42
CA PHE A 293 1.37 24.69 0.63
C PHE A 293 2.32 24.53 1.82
N PHE A 294 3.64 24.62 1.60
CA PHE A 294 4.64 24.61 2.68
C PHE A 294 4.53 25.86 3.55
N ASN A 295 4.45 27.05 2.94
CA ASN A 295 4.31 28.31 3.69
C ASN A 295 2.99 28.36 4.45
N LEU A 296 1.87 27.98 3.83
CA LEU A 296 0.58 27.91 4.52
C LEU A 296 0.58 26.93 5.71
N SER A 297 1.26 25.79 5.59
CA SER A 297 1.38 24.82 6.70
C SER A 297 2.18 25.40 7.88
N HIS A 298 3.18 26.23 7.62
CA HIS A 298 4.02 26.84 8.67
C HIS A 298 3.29 27.98 9.39
N TYR A 299 2.45 28.74 8.69
CA TYR A 299 1.61 29.79 9.29
C TYR A 299 0.42 29.26 10.10
N CYS A 300 -0.03 28.03 9.89
CA CYS A 300 -1.09 27.39 10.70
C CYS A 300 -0.58 26.62 11.92
N ILE A 301 0.73 26.56 12.17
CA ILE A 301 1.34 25.88 13.32
C ILE A 301 1.68 26.88 14.46
N PHE A 302 1.40 28.17 14.27
CA PHE A 302 1.48 29.21 15.30
C PHE A 302 0.12 29.79 15.66
#